data_AF-A0A2S2PPV2-F1
#
_entry.id   AF-A0A2S2PPV2-F1
#
_cell.length_a   1.000
_cell.length_b   1.000
_cell.length_c   1.000
_cell.angle_alpha   90.00
_cell.angle_beta   90.00
_cell.angle_gamma   90.00
#
_symmetry.space_group_name_H-M   'P 1'
#
loop_
_entity.id
_entity.type
_entity.pdbx_description
1 polymer ?
#
loop_
_entity_poly.entity_id
_entity_poly.type
_entity_poly.pdbx_seq_one_letter_code
_entity_poly.pdbx_strand_id
1 'polypeptide(L)'
;LQSSNLDLLTAVQLINSLKKSLISMRNSEQYDEMFDKCLKICKVHDIEIPEVRNRKVSTRVDSIKNQHMFASKSEELKITVYYKTLDVLINGLHSRFTQESLDMINAVGNMISLEIHHTNLYEVLQTIFLISHEGLVAELRIL
;
A
#
# COMPACT_ATOMS: atom_id res chain seq x y z
N LEU A 1 -4.29 -11.38 10.67
CA LEU A 1 -3.21 -10.72 11.43
C LEU A 1 -3.19 -11.06 12.93
N GLN A 2 -4.19 -11.76 13.48
CA GLN A 2 -4.28 -12.09 14.92
C GLN A 2 -4.35 -13.61 15.18
N SER A 3 -3.58 -14.42 14.46
CA SER A 3 -3.38 -15.82 14.87
C SER A 3 -2.20 -15.88 15.83
N SER A 4 -2.35 -16.63 16.93
CA SER A 4 -1.33 -16.83 17.97
C SER A 4 -0.02 -17.45 17.45
N ASN A 5 -0.04 -18.02 16.25
CA ASN A 5 1.10 -18.65 15.58
C ASN A 5 1.64 -17.85 14.39
N LEU A 6 1.28 -16.56 14.24
CA LEU A 6 1.77 -15.78 13.11
C LEU A 6 3.25 -15.44 13.33
N ASP A 7 4.12 -16.04 12.52
CA ASP A 7 5.52 -15.63 12.45
C ASP A 7 5.62 -14.16 12.02
N LEU A 8 6.38 -13.41 12.81
CA LEU A 8 6.54 -11.97 12.67
C LEU A 8 7.18 -11.62 11.30
N LEU A 9 8.13 -12.44 10.84
CA LEU A 9 8.73 -12.32 9.52
C LEU A 9 7.72 -12.59 8.41
N THR A 10 6.91 -13.64 8.55
CA THR A 10 5.80 -13.93 7.63
C THR A 10 4.82 -12.74 7.55
N ALA A 11 4.54 -12.07 8.67
CA ALA A 11 3.69 -10.88 8.67
C ALA A 11 4.28 -9.72 7.84
N VAL A 12 5.59 -9.48 7.97
CA VAL A 12 6.32 -8.48 7.16
C VAL A 12 6.28 -8.83 5.67
N GLN A 13 6.49 -10.10 5.33
CA GLN A 13 6.41 -10.57 3.94
C GLN A 13 5.03 -10.36 3.34
N LEU A 14 3.96 -10.61 4.10
CA LEU A 14 2.58 -10.35 3.66
C LEU A 14 2.33 -8.86 3.43
N ILE A 15 2.81 -7.98 4.31
CA ILE A 15 2.70 -6.52 4.15
C ILE A 15 3.41 -6.06 2.88
N ASN A 16 4.64 -6.54 2.65
CA ASN A 16 5.41 -6.22 1.46
C ASN A 16 4.75 -6.75 0.17
N SER A 17 4.17 -7.94 0.22
CA SER A 17 3.44 -8.53 -0.91
C SER A 17 2.18 -7.73 -1.23
N LEU A 18 1.42 -7.34 -0.21
CA LEU A 18 0.24 -6.50 -0.37
C LEU A 18 0.61 -5.13 -0.98
N LYS A 19 1.68 -4.50 -0.51
CA LYS A 19 2.18 -3.24 -1.06
C LYS A 19 2.51 -3.38 -2.55
N LYS A 20 3.25 -4.42 -2.94
CA LYS A 20 3.57 -4.71 -4.34
C LYS A 20 2.33 -4.93 -5.18
N SER A 21 1.36 -5.70 -4.66
CA SER A 21 0.10 -5.97 -5.34
C SER A 21 -0.69 -4.67 -5.59
N LEU A 22 -0.89 -3.83 -4.58
CA LEU A 22 -1.60 -2.54 -4.74
C LEU A 22 -0.90 -1.60 -5.74
N ILE A 23 0.43 -1.56 -5.75
CA ILE A 23 1.18 -0.77 -6.73
C ILE A 23 0.97 -1.34 -8.15
N SER A 24 0.99 -2.67 -8.31
CA SER A 24 0.74 -3.32 -9.60
C SER A 24 -0.67 -3.09 -10.13
N MET A 25 -1.64 -2.88 -9.23
CA MET A 25 -3.03 -2.55 -9.58
C MET A 25 -3.18 -1.14 -10.15
N ARG A 26 -2.17 -0.27 -10.00
CA ARG A 26 -2.13 1.08 -10.58
C ARG A 26 -1.83 1.04 -12.10
N ASN A 27 -2.42 0.09 -12.82
CA ASN A 27 -2.39 -0.04 -14.28
C ASN A 27 -3.79 0.31 -14.84
N SER A 28 -3.83 0.94 -16.01
CA SER A 28 -5.05 1.18 -16.78
C SER A 28 -5.82 -0.12 -17.07
N GLU A 29 -5.13 -1.16 -17.52
CA GLU A 29 -5.75 -2.41 -17.99
C GLU A 29 -6.53 -3.11 -16.87
N GLN A 30 -5.96 -3.16 -15.66
CA GLN A 30 -6.63 -3.78 -14.51
C GLN A 30 -7.90 -3.03 -14.10
N TYR A 31 -7.88 -1.70 -14.23
CA TYR A 31 -9.09 -0.91 -14.00
C TYR A 31 -10.15 -1.23 -15.06
N ASP A 32 -9.76 -1.30 -16.34
CA ASP A 32 -10.69 -1.52 -17.43
C ASP A 32 -11.36 -2.91 -17.28
N GLU A 33 -10.61 -3.94 -16.92
CA GLU A 33 -11.15 -5.28 -16.60
C GLU A 33 -12.11 -5.28 -15.40
N MET A 34 -11.76 -4.55 -14.34
CA MET A 34 -12.61 -4.42 -13.14
C MET A 34 -13.91 -3.70 -13.51
N PHE A 35 -13.80 -2.62 -14.27
CA PHE A 35 -14.95 -1.82 -14.70
C PHE A 35 -15.88 -2.65 -15.59
N ASP A 36 -15.35 -3.42 -16.54
CA ASP A 36 -16.14 -4.33 -17.38
C ASP A 36 -16.89 -5.40 -16.58
N LYS A 37 -16.27 -5.95 -15.52
CA LYS A 37 -16.95 -6.87 -14.61
C LYS A 37 -18.11 -6.17 -13.88
N CYS A 38 -17.89 -4.95 -13.40
CA CYS A 38 -18.95 -4.14 -12.80
C CYS A 38 -20.07 -3.85 -13.80
N LEU A 39 -19.76 -3.49 -15.05
CA LEU A 39 -20.75 -3.27 -16.10
C LEU A 39 -21.61 -4.51 -16.36
N LYS A 40 -21.00 -5.71 -16.38
CA LYS A 40 -21.73 -6.98 -16.54
C LYS A 40 -22.70 -7.21 -15.39
N ILE A 41 -22.27 -6.96 -14.14
CA ILE A 41 -23.12 -7.10 -12.95
C ILE A 41 -24.27 -6.08 -13.00
N CYS A 42 -23.99 -4.82 -13.33
CA CYS A 42 -25.04 -3.80 -13.48
C CYS A 42 -26.08 -4.21 -14.52
N LYS A 43 -25.66 -4.76 -15.67
CA LYS A 43 -26.58 -5.27 -16.70
C LYS A 43 -27.44 -6.43 -16.20
N VAL A 44 -26.85 -7.37 -15.45
CA VAL A 44 -27.59 -8.51 -14.87
C VAL A 44 -28.67 -8.06 -13.89
N HIS A 45 -28.41 -6.97 -13.17
CA HIS A 45 -29.33 -6.44 -12.16
C HIS A 45 -30.16 -5.24 -12.63
N ASP A 46 -30.14 -4.91 -13.92
CA ASP A 46 -30.84 -3.76 -14.52
C ASP A 46 -30.54 -2.43 -13.81
N ILE A 47 -29.27 -2.23 -13.44
CA ILE A 47 -28.79 -1.02 -12.78
C ILE A 47 -28.33 -0.02 -13.85
N GLU A 48 -29.02 1.12 -13.92
CA GLU A 48 -28.67 2.22 -14.81
C GLU A 48 -27.36 2.89 -14.37
N ILE A 49 -26.47 3.16 -15.33
CA ILE A 49 -25.20 3.84 -15.07
C ILE A 49 -25.42 5.34 -15.23
N PRO A 50 -25.15 6.13 -14.19
CA PRO A 50 -25.37 7.57 -14.26
C PRO A 50 -24.39 8.24 -15.23
N GLU A 51 -24.90 9.22 -15.96
CA GLU A 51 -24.11 10.10 -16.82
C GLU A 51 -23.11 10.96 -16.01
N VAL A 52 -22.06 11.42 -16.69
CA VAL A 52 -21.06 12.31 -16.08
C VAL A 52 -21.71 13.64 -15.72
N ARG A 53 -21.71 13.98 -14.43
CA ARG A 53 -22.28 15.24 -13.95
C ARG A 53 -21.23 16.34 -13.99
N ASN A 54 -21.10 16.98 -15.14
CA ASN A 54 -20.24 18.15 -15.31
C ASN A 54 -20.85 19.36 -14.58
N ARG A 55 -20.27 19.75 -13.44
CA ARG A 55 -20.71 20.94 -12.71
C ARG A 55 -20.20 22.18 -13.44
N LYS A 56 -21.11 23.03 -13.91
CA LYS A 56 -20.76 24.33 -14.49
C LYS A 56 -20.15 25.21 -13.40
N VAL A 57 -18.91 25.63 -13.58
CA VAL A 57 -18.25 26.59 -12.68
C VAL A 57 -18.45 27.99 -13.25
N SER A 58 -18.78 28.96 -12.40
CA SER A 58 -18.94 30.35 -12.83
C SER A 58 -17.59 30.89 -13.33
N THR A 59 -17.55 31.33 -14.59
CA THR A 59 -16.36 31.92 -15.21
C THR A 59 -16.66 33.32 -15.72
N ARG A 60 -15.66 34.21 -15.63
CA ARG A 60 -15.69 35.52 -16.29
C ARG A 60 -15.77 35.32 -17.81
N VAL A 61 -16.41 36.26 -18.51
CA VAL A 61 -16.64 36.21 -19.97
C VAL A 61 -15.32 36.06 -20.74
N ASP A 62 -14.23 36.66 -20.24
CA ASP A 62 -12.90 36.64 -20.87
C ASP A 62 -11.97 35.52 -20.33
N SER A 63 -12.50 34.57 -19.55
CA SER A 63 -11.69 33.50 -18.96
C SER A 63 -11.40 32.40 -19.97
N ILE A 64 -10.11 32.04 -20.13
CA ILE A 64 -9.68 30.84 -20.84
C ILE A 64 -10.33 29.62 -20.17
N LYS A 65 -11.00 28.77 -20.96
CA LYS A 65 -11.62 27.53 -20.48
C LYS A 65 -10.55 26.48 -20.22
N ASN A 66 -10.02 26.46 -19.00
CA ASN A 66 -9.05 25.48 -18.51
C ASN A 66 -9.68 24.37 -17.65
N GLN A 67 -11.02 24.26 -17.66
CA GLN A 67 -11.73 23.26 -16.87
C GLN A 67 -11.65 21.88 -17.54
N HIS A 68 -11.11 20.91 -16.80
CA HIS A 68 -11.15 19.51 -17.19
C HIS A 68 -12.58 18.97 -17.01
N MET A 69 -13.15 18.43 -18.09
CA MET A 69 -14.44 17.73 -18.08
C MET A 69 -14.17 16.27 -18.43
N PHE A 70 -14.78 15.34 -17.70
CA PHE A 70 -14.63 13.91 -18.00
C PHE A 70 -15.47 13.55 -19.23
N ALA A 71 -14.91 12.73 -20.12
CA ALA A 71 -15.60 12.30 -21.33
C ALA A 71 -16.56 11.14 -21.05
N SER A 72 -16.25 10.29 -20.06
CA SER A 72 -17.07 9.13 -19.71
C SER A 72 -17.12 8.89 -18.20
N LYS A 73 -18.16 8.18 -17.75
CA LYS A 73 -18.28 7.81 -16.34
C LYS A 73 -17.16 6.88 -15.89
N SER A 74 -16.67 6.05 -16.80
CA SER A 74 -15.49 5.21 -16.60
C SER A 74 -14.27 6.07 -16.25
N GLU A 75 -13.96 7.06 -17.08
CA GLU A 75 -12.83 7.95 -16.84
C GLU A 75 -12.95 8.74 -15.53
N GLU A 76 -14.14 9.27 -15.24
CA GLU A 76 -14.43 9.94 -13.96
C GLU A 76 -14.13 9.03 -12.77
N LEU A 77 -14.66 7.81 -12.77
CA LEU A 77 -14.50 6.86 -11.67
C LEU A 77 -13.05 6.34 -11.56
N LYS A 78 -12.36 6.16 -12.69
CA LYS A 78 -10.95 5.78 -12.75
C LYS A 78 -10.08 6.76 -11.98
N ILE A 79 -10.26 8.05 -12.24
CA ILE A 79 -9.43 9.10 -11.65
C ILE A 79 -9.89 9.44 -10.24
N THR A 80 -11.19 9.68 -10.04
CA THR A 80 -11.71 10.23 -8.78
C THR A 80 -11.89 9.20 -7.68
N VAL A 81 -12.11 7.93 -8.04
CA VAL A 81 -12.34 6.83 -7.10
C VAL A 81 -11.18 5.85 -7.15
N TYR A 82 -10.95 5.16 -8.27
CA TYR A 82 -10.03 4.02 -8.31
C TYR A 82 -8.60 4.39 -7.93
N TYR A 83 -7.98 5.33 -8.66
CA TYR A 83 -6.61 5.75 -8.35
C TYR A 83 -6.53 6.44 -6.99
N LYS A 84 -7.52 7.26 -6.65
CA LYS A 84 -7.56 7.93 -5.34
C LYS A 84 -7.60 6.94 -4.19
N THR A 85 -8.42 5.88 -4.29
CA THR A 85 -8.51 4.84 -3.26
C THR A 85 -7.22 4.04 -3.19
N LEU A 86 -6.62 3.66 -4.31
CA LEU A 86 -5.32 2.99 -4.33
C LEU A 86 -4.24 3.85 -3.66
N ASP A 87 -4.16 5.13 -3.99
CA ASP A 87 -3.17 6.03 -3.41
C ASP A 87 -3.38 6.19 -1.89
N VAL A 88 -4.63 6.28 -1.42
CA VAL A 88 -4.94 6.29 0.03
C VAL A 88 -4.51 4.99 0.71
N LEU A 89 -4.76 3.82 0.11
CA LEU A 89 -4.37 2.53 0.67
C LEU A 89 -2.85 2.38 0.72
N ILE A 90 -2.15 2.74 -0.36
CA ILE A 90 -0.69 2.69 -0.45
C ILE A 90 -0.06 3.63 0.59
N ASN A 91 -0.56 4.86 0.69
CA ASN A 91 -0.07 5.84 1.66
C ASN A 91 -0.36 5.41 3.10
N GLY A 92 -1.55 4.84 3.35
CA GLY A 92 -1.90 4.29 4.66
C GLY A 92 -0.98 3.15 5.08
N LEU A 93 -0.64 2.25 4.16
CA LEU A 93 0.35 1.20 4.41
C LEU A 93 1.74 1.77 4.67
N HIS A 94 2.18 2.75 3.88
CA HIS A 94 3.50 3.35 4.03
C HIS A 94 3.65 4.11 5.35
N SER A 95 2.62 4.85 5.75
CA SER A 95 2.59 5.58 7.02
C SER A 95 2.53 4.65 8.23
N ARG A 96 1.86 3.50 8.12
CA ARG A 96 1.70 2.56 9.22
C ARG A 96 2.92 1.64 9.39
N PHE A 97 3.54 1.23 8.28
CA PHE A 97 4.68 0.32 8.25
C PHE A 97 5.87 1.05 7.64
N THR A 98 6.49 1.92 8.45
CA THR A 98 7.70 2.63 8.05
C THR A 98 8.85 1.66 7.84
N GLN A 99 9.84 2.08 7.04
CA GLN A 99 11.05 1.28 6.79
C GLN A 99 11.72 0.90 8.12
N GLU A 100 11.87 1.88 9.02
CA GLU A 100 12.41 1.67 10.37
C GLU A 100 11.61 0.64 11.18
N SER A 101 10.27 0.70 11.15
CA SER A 101 9.42 -0.27 11.85
C SER A 101 9.59 -1.68 11.29
N LEU A 102 9.66 -1.82 9.96
CA LEU A 102 9.86 -3.10 9.31
C LEU A 102 11.26 -3.67 9.56
N ASP A 103 12.28 -2.81 9.58
CA ASP A 103 13.66 -3.20 9.86
C ASP A 103 13.83 -3.67 11.30
N MET A 104 13.19 -3.00 12.27
CA MET A 104 13.14 -3.47 13.66
C MET A 104 12.45 -4.82 13.80
N ILE A 105 11.30 -4.99 13.14
CA ILE A 105 10.53 -6.24 13.17
C ILE A 105 11.35 -7.39 12.58
N ASN A 106 12.03 -7.16 11.46
CA ASN A 106 12.95 -8.14 10.87
C ASN A 106 14.15 -8.44 11.79
N ALA A 107 14.69 -7.41 12.46
CA ALA A 107 15.79 -7.58 13.40
C ALA A 107 15.42 -8.49 14.58
N VAL A 108 14.27 -8.23 15.20
CA VAL A 108 13.75 -9.03 16.30
C VAL A 108 13.35 -10.43 15.84
N GLY A 109 12.73 -10.56 14.66
CA GLY A 109 12.37 -11.86 14.09
C GLY A 109 13.59 -12.76 13.87
N ASN A 110 14.65 -12.23 13.23
CA ASN A 110 15.88 -12.97 12.99
C ASN A 110 16.61 -13.34 14.28
N MET A 111 16.56 -12.46 15.28
CA MET A 111 17.10 -12.71 16.62
C MET A 111 16.41 -13.91 17.28
N ILE A 112 15.08 -13.99 17.22
CA ILE A 112 14.30 -15.12 17.75
C ILE A 112 14.62 -16.42 17.00
N SER A 113 14.82 -16.35 15.68
CA SER A 113 15.18 -17.50 14.85
C SER A 113 16.65 -17.94 15.02
N LEU A 114 17.45 -17.21 15.82
CA LEU A 114 18.89 -17.41 16.00
C LEU A 114 19.68 -17.39 14.67
N GLU A 115 19.12 -16.76 13.64
CA GLU A 115 19.75 -16.63 12.33
C GLU A 115 20.70 -15.43 12.34
N ILE A 116 21.94 -15.67 12.76
CA ILE A 116 22.98 -14.64 12.87
C ILE A 116 23.64 -14.42 11.49
N HIS A 117 22.95 -13.70 10.59
CA HIS A 117 23.54 -13.26 9.32
C HIS A 117 24.21 -11.89 9.46
N HIS A 118 25.41 -11.71 8.90
CA HIS A 118 26.16 -10.44 8.84
C HIS A 118 25.43 -9.41 7.96
N THR A 119 24.41 -8.76 8.51
CA THR A 119 23.66 -7.70 7.81
C THR A 119 23.37 -6.55 8.74
N ASN A 120 23.22 -5.34 8.18
CA ASN A 120 23.00 -4.04 8.83
C ASN A 120 21.90 -3.99 9.91
N LEU A 121 21.17 -5.08 10.13
CA LEU A 121 20.23 -5.30 11.23
C LEU A 121 20.81 -5.03 12.62
N TYR A 122 22.09 -5.38 12.86
CA TYR A 122 22.69 -5.19 14.18
C TYR A 122 22.91 -3.73 14.52
N GLU A 123 23.08 -2.84 13.54
CA GLU A 123 23.23 -1.39 13.78
C GLU A 123 21.93 -0.80 14.36
N VAL A 124 20.77 -1.28 13.88
CA VAL A 124 19.46 -0.88 14.41
C VAL A 124 19.28 -1.34 15.86
N LEU A 125 19.66 -2.59 16.16
CA LEU A 125 19.57 -3.14 17.52
C LEU A 125 20.58 -2.48 18.48
N GLN A 126 21.81 -2.21 18.02
CA GLN A 126 22.82 -1.49 18.79
C GLN A 126 22.35 -0.10 19.20
N THR A 127 21.70 0.62 18.28
CA THR A 127 21.21 1.98 18.52
C THR A 127 20.08 1.98 19.56
N ILE A 128 19.20 0.98 19.53
CA ILE A 128 18.05 0.88 20.43
C ILE A 128 18.43 0.38 21.82
N PHE A 129 19.24 -0.69 21.89
CA PHE A 129 19.60 -1.32 23.16
C PHE A 129 20.86 -0.75 23.79
N LEU A 130 21.60 0.09 23.07
CA LEU A 130 22.87 0.69 23.51
C LEU A 130 23.92 -0.37 23.90
N ILE A 131 23.89 -1.52 23.21
CA ILE A 131 24.80 -2.66 23.42
C ILE A 131 25.80 -2.72 22.28
N SER A 132 27.06 -3.09 22.56
CA SER A 132 28.08 -3.28 21.53
C SER A 132 27.80 -4.50 20.65
N HIS A 133 28.25 -4.49 19.39
CA HIS A 133 28.11 -5.64 18.49
C HIS A 133 28.58 -6.95 19.13
N GLU A 134 29.75 -6.94 19.78
CA GLU A 134 30.29 -8.13 20.43
C GLU A 134 29.46 -8.58 21.63
N GLY A 135 28.93 -7.64 22.42
CA GLY A 135 28.03 -7.97 23.55
C GLY A 135 26.74 -8.63 23.07
N LEU A 136 26.12 -8.08 22.03
CA LEU A 136 24.88 -8.62 21.45
C LEU A 136 25.10 -10.01 20.84
N VAL A 137 26.19 -10.21 20.09
CA VAL A 137 26.52 -11.51 19.51
C VAL A 137 26.88 -12.54 20.59
N ALA A 138 27.56 -12.13 21.65
CA ALA A 138 27.88 -13.01 22.77
C ALA A 138 26.61 -13.47 23.49
N GLU A 139 25.68 -12.57 23.81
CA GLU A 139 24.41 -12.92 24.45
C GLU A 139 23.56 -13.85 23.57
N LEU A 140 23.48 -13.58 22.27
CA LEU A 140 22.73 -14.43 21.33
C LEU A 140 23.33 -15.81 21.11
N ARG A 141 24.63 -15.98 21.32
CA ARG A 141 25.29 -17.31 21.27
C ARG A 141 25.11 -18.11 22.55
N ILE A 142 24.76 -17.45 23.65
CA ILE A 142 24.57 -18.08 24.97
C ILE A 142 23.11 -18.55 25.15
N LEU A 143 22.16 -17.91 24.45
CA LEU A 143 20.76 -18.34 24.30
C LEU A 143 20.61 -19.62 23.47
#